data_AF-A0A348N6S1-F1
#
_entry.id   AF-A0A348N6S1-F1
#
_cell.length_a   1.000
_cell.length_b   1.000
_cell.length_c   1.000
_cell.angle_alpha   90.00
_cell.angle_beta   90.00
_cell.angle_gamma   90.00
#
_symmetry.space_group_name_H-M   'P 1'
#
loop_
_entity.id
_entity.type
_entity.pdbx_description
1 polymer ?
#
loop_
_entity_poly.entity_id
_entity_poly.type
_entity_poly.pdbx_seq_one_letter_code
_entity_poly.pdbx_strand_id
1 'polypeptide(L)' 'MLVKINKKNLTSNDVFENAIKKGMLIRDCSTFPFLTSEYFRFCFMKHEKNVKLIDCISNI' A
#
# COMPACT_ATOMS: atom_id res chain seq x y z
N MET A 1 5.57 4.66 -7.10
CA MET A 1 4.31 4.47 -7.84
C MET A 1 3.14 4.76 -6.92
N LEU A 2 2.16 5.54 -7.38
CA LEU A 2 0.90 5.79 -6.67
C LEU A 2 -0.10 4.69 -7.06
N VAL A 3 -0.81 4.12 -6.09
CA VAL A 3 -1.79 3.07 -6.29
C VAL A 3 -3.10 3.49 -5.64
N LYS A 4 -4.21 3.25 -6.35
CA LYS A 4 -5.56 3.40 -5.81
C LYS A 4 -6.09 2.04 -5.35
N ILE A 5 -6.68 2.02 -4.17
CA ILE A 5 -7.41 0.89 -3.60
C ILE A 5 -8.86 0.97 -4.11
N ASN A 6 -9.33 -0.08 -4.79
CA ASN A 6 -10.70 -0.14 -5.32
C ASN A 6 -11.65 -0.99 -4.44
N LYS A 7 -11.16 -1.52 -3.31
CA LYS A 7 -11.92 -2.36 -2.39
C LYS A 7 -12.64 -1.49 -1.36
N LYS A 8 -13.97 -1.61 -1.28
CA LYS A 8 -14.77 -0.88 -0.27
C LYS A 8 -14.35 -1.31 1.14
N ASN A 9 -14.30 -0.34 2.06
CA ASN A 9 -13.88 -0.51 3.46
C ASN A 9 -12.40 -0.90 3.66
N LEU A 10 -11.54 -0.74 2.64
CA LEU A 10 -10.10 -0.91 2.81
C LEU A 10 -9.41 0.45 2.66
N THR A 11 -8.62 0.83 3.67
CA THR A 11 -7.87 2.08 3.67
C THR A 11 -6.38 1.83 3.44
N SER A 12 -5.67 2.88 3.02
CA SER A 12 -4.21 2.93 2.88
C SER A 12 -3.49 2.63 4.19
N ASN A 13 -4.12 2.96 5.33
CA ASN A 13 -3.63 2.61 6.65
C ASN A 13 -3.71 1.08 6.91
N ASP A 14 -4.82 0.43 6.54
CA ASP A 14 -4.96 -1.03 6.68
C ASP A 14 -3.89 -1.78 5.86
N VAL A 15 -3.64 -1.29 4.63
CA VAL A 15 -2.58 -1.84 3.78
C VAL A 15 -1.20 -1.59 4.40
N PHE A 16 -0.99 -0.42 5.02
CA PHE A 16 0.27 -0.09 5.69
C PHE A 16 0.54 -0.99 6.89
N GLU A 17 -0.45 -1.16 7.76
CA GLU A 17 -0.39 -2.05 8.93
C GLU A 17 -0.10 -3.50 8.55
N ASN A 18 -0.70 -4.00 7.46
CA ASN A 18 -0.39 -5.36 7.00
C ASN A 18 1.01 -5.46 6.39
N ALA A 19 1.44 -4.46 5.62
CA ALA A 19 2.76 -4.45 4.98
C ALA A 19 3.90 -4.36 6.01
N ILE A 20 3.77 -3.50 7.02
CA ILE A 20 4.81 -3.29 8.04
C ILE A 20 5.04 -4.54 8.89
N LYS A 21 3.97 -5.29 9.20
CA LYS A 21 4.06 -6.60 9.90
C LYS A 21 4.90 -7.63 9.13
N LYS A 22 4.96 -7.50 7.80
CA LYS A 22 5.79 -8.34 6.93
C LYS A 22 7.16 -7.70 6.60
N GLY A 23 7.54 -6.63 7.30
CA GLY A 23 8.80 -5.91 7.09
C GLY A 23 8.85 -5.10 5.79
N MET A 24 7.69 -4.72 5.24
CA MET A 24 7.57 -3.92 4.02
C MET A 24 7.09 -2.52 4.36
N LEU A 25 7.79 -1.51 3.87
CA LEU A 25 7.42 -0.12 4.07
C LEU A 25 6.66 0.39 2.85
N ILE A 26 5.40 0.78 3.04
CA ILE A 26 4.65 1.60 2.10
C ILE A 26 4.37 2.97 2.72
N ARG A 27 4.00 3.94 1.89
CA ARG A 27 3.64 5.28 2.36
C ARG A 27 2.15 5.49 2.22
N ASP A 28 1.50 5.71 3.35
CA ASP A 28 0.14 6.23 3.39
C ASP A 28 0.11 7.64 2.81
N CYS A 29 -0.81 7.89 1.88
CA CYS A 29 -1.02 9.20 1.26
C CYS A 29 -2.29 9.92 1.77
N SER A 30 -2.96 9.40 2.80
CA SER A 30 -4.17 9.97 3.40
C SER A 30 -4.01 11.42 3.90
N THR A 31 -2.78 11.85 4.18
CA THR A 31 -2.46 13.20 4.67
C THR A 31 -2.22 14.22 3.56
N PHE A 32 -2.19 13.80 2.30
CA PHE A 32 -1.99 14.72 1.19
C PHE A 32 -3.30 15.37 0.76
N PRO A 33 -3.32 16.68 0.52
CA PRO A 33 -4.51 17.34 -0.04
C PRO A 33 -4.87 16.68 -1.37
N PHE A 34 -6.17 16.46 -1.59
CA PHE A 34 -6.78 15.78 -2.76
C PHE A 34 -6.58 14.26 -2.87
N LEU A 35 -5.75 13.65 -2.02
CA LEU A 35 -5.62 12.19 -1.95
C LEU A 35 -6.45 11.69 -0.76
N THR A 36 -7.39 10.77 -1.05
CA THR A 36 -8.18 10.13 0.00
C THR A 36 -7.40 8.98 0.65
N SER A 37 -7.95 8.41 1.73
CA SER A 37 -7.43 7.20 2.37
C SER A 37 -7.47 5.95 1.48
N GLU A 38 -7.84 6.07 0.20
CA GLU A 38 -7.81 4.97 -0.77
C GLU A 38 -6.51 4.97 -1.60
N TYR A 39 -5.54 5.83 -1.27
CA TYR A 39 -4.30 5.94 -2.02
C TYR A 39 -3.08 5.66 -1.15
N PHE A 40 -2.17 4.85 -1.68
CA PHE A 40 -0.85 4.63 -1.08
C PHE A 40 0.24 4.70 -2.15
N ARG A 41 1.48 4.90 -1.70
CA ARG A 41 2.65 4.97 -2.55
C ARG A 41 3.71 3.99 -2.10
N PHE A 42 4.37 3.34 -3.05
CA PHE A 42 5.55 2.53 -2.79
C PHE A 42 6.68 2.88 -3.76
N CYS A 43 7.92 2.62 -3.36
CA CYS A 43 9.09 2.81 -4.22
C CYS A 43 9.28 1.57 -5.10
N PHE A 44 9.76 1.76 -6.34
CA PHE A 44 10.18 0.61 -7.15
C PHE A 44 11.40 -0.03 -6.49
N MET A 45 11.21 -1.26 -6.00
CA MET A 45 12.27 -2.07 -5.42
C MET A 45 12.76 -3.09 -6.44
N LYS A 46 13.68 -3.97 -6.02
CA LYS A 46 14.00 -5.19 -6.78
C LYS A 46 12.73 -5.98 -7.09
N HIS A 47 12.72 -6.68 -8.23
CA HIS A 47 11.58 -7.47 -8.70
C HIS A 47 10.99 -8.36 -7.60
N GLU A 48 11.83 -9.12 -6.88
CA GLU A 48 11.40 -9.99 -5.77
C GLU A 48 10.63 -9.25 -4.67
N LYS A 49 11.05 -8.03 -4.32
CA LYS A 49 10.35 -7.23 -3.30
C LYS A 49 9.02 -6.69 -3.82
N ASN A 50 8.94 -6.33 -5.10
CA ASN A 50 7.70 -5.90 -5.72
C ASN A 50 6.69 -7.06 -5.78
N VAL A 51 7.15 -8.27 -6.12
CA VAL A 51 6.30 -9.49 -6.12
C VAL A 51 5.78 -9.77 -4.70
N LYS A 52 6.64 -9.73 -3.69
CA LYS A 52 6.24 -9.89 -2.28
C LYS A 52 5.22 -8.84 -1.82
N LEU A 53 5.39 -7.59 -2.25
CA LEU A 53 4.45 -6.51 -1.93
C LEU A 53 3.08 -6.75 -2.57
N ILE A 54 3.04 -7.14 -3.85
CA ILE A 54 1.81 -7.46 -4.57
C ILE A 54 1.07 -8.64 -3.90
N ASP A 55 1.81 -9.70 -3.53
CA ASP A 55 1.25 -10.83 -2.80
C ASP A 55 0.70 -10.40 -1.43
N CYS A 56 1.43 -9.54 -0.71
CA CYS A 56 0.95 -8.99 0.56
C CYS A 56 -0.37 -8.21 0.43
N ILE A 57 -0.52 -7.41 -0.62
CA ILE A 57 -1.71 -6.57 -0.86
C ILE A 57 -2.89 -7.43 -1.37
N SER A 58 -2.60 -8.45 -2.18
CA SER A 58 -3.64 -9.32 -2.77
C SER A 58 -4.31 -10.25 -1.74
N ASN A 59 -3.64 -10.53 -0.63
CA ASN A 59 -4.15 -11.37 0.46
C ASN A 59 -4.86 -10.57 1.58
N ILE A 60 -5.29 -9.33 1.30
CA ILE A 60 -6.07 -8.46 2.20
C ILE A 60 -7.53 -8.41 1.77
#